data_AF-A0A357IRL5-F1
#
_entry.id   AF-A0A357IRL5-F1
#
_cell.length_a   1.000
_cell.length_b   1.000
_cell.length_c   1.000
_cell.angle_alpha   90.00
_cell.angle_beta   90.00
_cell.angle_gamma   90.00
#
_symmetry.space_group_name_H-M   'P 1'
#
loop_
_entity.id
_entity.type
_entity.pdbx_description
1 polymer ?
#
loop_
_entity_poly.entity_id
_entity_poly.type
_entity_poly.pdbx_seq_one_letter_code
_entity_poly.pdbx_strand_id
1 'polypeptide(L)'
;MKEMVMSQDEIQSVCQKLGSQLTQALIHEEKIPLFVGVMKGALNFFYSLIPNVKMEIFTDFVETSSYEGTQSTGTVTLTKDLSFNPDGRTVVIVEDVVDTGLSMKYLIAYLKSHYKPKRILICALFDKQAMRKEEVQVDFSGMVLKENKFLVGFGLDYRELERQLPYVYVPEEKDIQEMDALLDQDKAI
;
A
#
# COMPACT_ATOMS: atom_id res chain seq x y z
N MET A 1 22.10 10.95 10.78
CA MET A 1 20.87 11.71 10.51
C MET A 1 20.00 10.82 9.65
N LYS A 2 18.83 10.41 10.17
CA LYS A 2 17.81 9.64 9.44
C LYS A 2 17.70 10.10 7.99
N GLU A 3 17.84 9.18 7.04
CA GLU A 3 17.67 9.51 5.63
C GLU A 3 16.18 9.74 5.36
N MET A 4 15.79 11.00 5.23
CA MET A 4 14.41 11.36 4.88
C MET A 4 14.13 10.95 3.43
N VAL A 5 13.08 10.15 3.23
CA VAL A 5 12.65 9.68 1.90
C VAL A 5 11.50 10.54 1.37
N MET A 6 10.54 10.86 2.24
CA MET A 6 9.43 11.73 1.87
C MET A 6 8.89 12.46 3.11
N SER A 7 8.94 13.79 3.08
CA SER A 7 8.33 14.64 4.10
C SER A 7 6.80 14.67 4.01
N GLN A 8 6.15 15.16 5.06
CA GLN A 8 4.68 15.30 5.10
C GLN A 8 4.13 16.16 3.94
N ASP A 9 4.81 17.25 3.60
CA ASP A 9 4.39 18.16 2.52
C ASP A 9 4.56 17.51 1.14
N GLU A 10 5.63 16.73 0.95
CA GLU A 10 5.84 15.94 -0.27
C GLU A 10 4.79 14.85 -0.42
N ILE A 11 4.45 14.15 0.66
CA ILE A 11 3.36 13.17 0.70
C ILE A 11 2.03 13.80 0.29
N GLN A 12 1.71 14.98 0.85
CA GLN A 12 0.48 15.69 0.50
C GLN A 12 0.45 16.08 -0.99
N SER A 13 1.58 16.56 -1.52
CA SER A 13 1.73 16.91 -2.93
C SER A 13 1.57 15.68 -3.84
N VAL A 14 2.14 14.54 -3.44
CA VAL A 14 1.97 13.25 -4.13
C VAL A 14 0.50 12.83 -4.12
N CYS A 15 -0.18 12.89 -2.97
CA CYS A 15 -1.60 12.54 -2.86
C CYS A 15 -2.49 13.41 -3.75
N GLN A 16 -2.21 14.72 -3.83
CA GLN A 16 -2.92 15.65 -4.73
C GLN A 16 -2.74 15.26 -6.20
N LYS A 17 -1.50 14.98 -6.61
CA LYS A 17 -1.16 14.55 -7.96
C LYS A 17 -1.87 13.23 -8.31
N LEU A 18 -1.73 12.21 -7.47
CA LEU A 18 -2.33 10.89 -7.71
C LEU A 18 -3.86 10.96 -7.71
N GLY A 19 -4.47 11.70 -6.79
CA GLY A 19 -5.92 11.89 -6.74
C GLY A 19 -6.45 12.56 -8.02
N SER A 20 -5.73 13.53 -8.57
CA SER A 20 -6.06 14.17 -9.85
C SER A 20 -5.95 13.19 -11.02
N GLN A 21 -4.89 12.39 -11.07
CA GLN A 21 -4.68 11.37 -12.10
C GLN A 21 -5.78 10.29 -12.07
N LEU A 22 -6.11 9.79 -10.88
CA LEU A 22 -7.17 8.82 -10.66
C LEU A 22 -8.54 9.38 -11.07
N THR A 23 -8.83 10.62 -10.69
CA THR A 23 -10.07 11.31 -11.12
C THR A 23 -10.15 11.35 -12.64
N GLN A 24 -9.09 11.82 -13.33
CA GLN A 24 -9.08 11.91 -14.78
C GLN A 24 -9.24 10.54 -15.47
N ALA A 25 -8.66 9.49 -14.88
CA ALA A 25 -8.72 8.13 -15.42
C ALA A 25 -10.08 7.44 -15.22
N LEU A 26 -10.90 7.91 -14.29
CA LEU A 26 -12.10 7.20 -13.81
C LEU A 26 -13.40 8.01 -13.89
N ILE A 27 -13.36 9.32 -14.11
CA ILE A 27 -14.54 10.21 -14.11
C ILE A 27 -15.63 9.80 -15.13
N HIS A 28 -15.27 9.04 -16.17
CA HIS A 28 -16.18 8.57 -17.22
C HIS A 28 -16.59 7.10 -17.06
N GLU A 29 -16.30 6.47 -15.91
CA GLU A 29 -16.74 5.10 -15.63
C GLU A 29 -18.27 5.04 -15.44
N GLU A 30 -18.91 4.05 -16.07
CA GLU A 30 -20.37 3.86 -15.99
C GLU A 30 -20.84 3.48 -14.59
N LYS A 31 -20.00 2.77 -13.82
CA LYS A 31 -20.25 2.42 -12.42
C LYS A 31 -19.24 3.13 -11.52
N ILE A 32 -19.71 3.56 -10.35
CA ILE A 32 -18.87 4.11 -9.28
C ILE A 32 -17.69 3.15 -8.99
N PRO A 33 -16.42 3.57 -9.16
CA PRO A 33 -15.25 2.75 -8.87
C PRO A 33 -15.13 2.39 -7.38
N LEU A 34 -14.51 1.25 -7.10
CA LEU A 34 -14.22 0.80 -5.73
C LEU A 34 -12.75 1.00 -5.42
N PHE A 35 -12.44 1.80 -4.41
CA PHE A 35 -11.09 2.02 -3.88
C PHE A 35 -10.87 1.10 -2.68
N VAL A 36 -9.87 0.24 -2.75
CA VAL A 36 -9.60 -0.79 -1.76
C VAL A 36 -8.25 -0.54 -1.13
N GLY A 37 -8.23 -0.18 0.16
CA GLY A 37 -6.99 -0.05 0.93
C GLY A 37 -6.51 -1.42 1.42
N VAL A 38 -5.22 -1.71 1.25
CA VAL A 38 -4.61 -2.94 1.80
C VAL A 38 -4.10 -2.69 3.21
N MET A 39 -4.68 -3.39 4.17
CA MET A 39 -4.38 -3.20 5.58
C MET A 39 -3.12 -3.97 5.99
N LYS A 40 -2.33 -3.46 6.94
CA LYS A 40 -2.51 -2.17 7.66
C LYS A 40 -1.75 -1.01 7.01
N GLY A 41 -0.69 -1.30 6.27
CA GLY A 41 0.31 -0.34 5.83
C GLY A 41 -0.26 0.80 4.99
N ALA A 42 -1.17 0.49 4.06
CA ALA A 42 -1.75 1.50 3.18
C ALA A 42 -2.72 2.47 3.87
N LEU A 43 -3.08 2.28 5.14
CA LEU A 43 -4.13 3.06 5.81
C LEU A 43 -3.89 4.57 5.75
N ASN A 44 -2.69 5.02 6.10
CA ASN A 44 -2.34 6.44 6.12
C ASN A 44 -2.32 7.04 4.71
N PHE A 45 -1.77 6.30 3.75
CA PHE A 45 -1.76 6.70 2.35
C PHE A 45 -3.18 6.78 1.77
N PHE A 46 -4.01 5.78 2.04
CA PHE A 46 -5.41 5.74 1.63
C PHE A 46 -6.18 6.97 2.13
N TYR A 47 -6.14 7.24 3.44
CA TYR A 47 -6.84 8.40 4.01
C TYR A 47 -6.34 9.74 3.49
N SER A 48 -5.06 9.83 3.12
CA SER A 48 -4.48 11.06 2.58
C SER A 48 -4.78 11.23 1.08
N LEU A 49 -4.88 10.13 0.33
CA LEU A 49 -5.17 10.10 -1.09
C LEU A 49 -6.64 10.45 -1.39
N ILE A 50 -7.57 9.81 -0.70
CA ILE A 50 -9.01 9.81 -1.03
C ILE A 50 -9.62 11.23 -1.12
N PRO A 51 -9.34 12.18 -0.20
CA PRO A 51 -9.86 13.55 -0.31
C PRO A 51 -9.46 14.30 -1.60
N ASN A 52 -8.41 13.83 -2.29
CA ASN A 52 -7.92 14.40 -3.54
C ASN A 52 -8.58 13.82 -4.79
N VAL A 53 -9.36 12.74 -4.67
CA VAL A 53 -10.15 12.18 -5.77
C VAL A 53 -11.46 12.97 -5.89
N LYS A 54 -11.67 13.68 -7.01
CA LYS A 54 -12.78 14.62 -7.20
C LYS A 54 -13.93 14.00 -8.02
N MET A 55 -14.42 12.87 -7.54
CA MET A 55 -15.58 12.14 -8.09
C MET A 55 -16.18 11.22 -7.03
N GLU A 56 -17.36 10.69 -7.30
CA GLU A 56 -17.99 9.66 -6.45
C GLU A 56 -17.19 8.36 -6.50
N ILE A 57 -16.93 7.78 -5.32
CA ILE A 57 -16.20 6.53 -5.15
C ILE A 57 -16.82 5.69 -4.04
N PHE A 58 -16.62 4.38 -4.10
CA PHE A 58 -16.79 3.50 -2.94
C PHE A 58 -15.44 3.19 -2.32
N THR A 59 -15.45 2.91 -1.01
CA THR A 59 -14.25 2.54 -0.26
C THR A 59 -14.46 1.21 0.44
N ASP A 60 -13.43 0.38 0.47
CA ASP A 60 -13.40 -0.89 1.21
C ASP A 60 -11.95 -1.20 1.61
N PHE A 61 -11.76 -2.24 2.41
CA PHE A 61 -10.45 -2.64 2.90
C PHE A 61 -10.30 -4.15 2.87
N VAL A 62 -9.14 -4.61 2.43
CA VAL A 62 -8.73 -6.01 2.51
C VAL A 62 -7.54 -6.15 3.44
N GLU A 63 -7.34 -7.34 3.99
CA GLU A 63 -6.16 -7.66 4.78
C GLU A 63 -5.57 -8.97 4.28
N THR A 64 -4.26 -8.97 4.04
CA THR A 64 -3.51 -10.15 3.63
C THR A 64 -2.45 -10.48 4.66
N SER A 65 -2.26 -11.76 4.94
CA SER A 65 -1.13 -12.26 5.73
C SER A 65 -0.12 -12.98 4.84
N SER A 66 1.16 -12.71 5.07
CA SER A 66 2.26 -13.53 4.59
C SER A 66 2.72 -14.43 5.74
N TYR A 67 2.80 -15.75 5.53
CA TYR A 67 3.30 -16.65 6.56
C TYR A 67 4.80 -16.37 6.84
N GLU A 68 5.07 -15.85 8.04
CA GLU A 68 6.41 -15.58 8.57
C GLU A 68 7.01 -16.83 9.21
N GLY A 69 7.75 -17.60 8.41
CA GLY A 69 8.90 -18.36 8.89
C GLY A 69 10.17 -17.64 8.45
N THR A 70 11.36 -18.11 8.86
CA THR A 70 12.69 -17.56 8.48
C THR A 70 12.97 -17.47 6.96
N GLN A 71 12.02 -17.90 6.13
CA GLN A 71 11.86 -17.58 4.73
C GLN A 71 10.36 -17.38 4.45
N SER A 72 10.00 -16.40 3.62
CA SER A 72 8.63 -16.33 3.12
C SER A 72 8.35 -17.62 2.35
N THR A 73 7.36 -18.40 2.77
CA THR A 73 6.93 -19.61 2.05
C THR A 73 6.23 -19.27 0.73
N GLY A 74 6.18 -17.98 0.37
CA GLY A 74 5.53 -17.44 -0.83
C GLY A 74 4.01 -17.50 -0.80
N THR A 75 3.40 -18.04 0.26
CA THR A 75 1.95 -18.20 0.36
C THR A 75 1.34 -17.00 1.07
N VAL A 76 0.64 -16.17 0.31
CA VAL A 76 -0.17 -15.06 0.81
C VAL A 76 -1.61 -15.56 0.97
N THR A 77 -2.27 -15.21 2.08
CA THR A 77 -3.68 -15.53 2.31
C THR A 77 -4.47 -14.28 2.68
N LEU A 78 -5.74 -14.23 2.29
CA LEU A 78 -6.66 -13.17 2.68
C LEU A 78 -7.20 -13.45 4.09
N THR A 79 -6.98 -12.52 5.02
CA THR A 79 -7.53 -12.58 6.39
C THR A 79 -8.80 -11.76 6.53
N LYS A 80 -8.99 -10.76 5.66
CA LYS A 80 -10.23 -10.00 5.51
C LYS A 80 -10.52 -9.75 4.03
N ASP A 81 -11.71 -10.15 3.60
CA ASP A 81 -12.20 -9.93 2.24
C ASP A 81 -13.01 -8.62 2.11
N LEU A 82 -13.32 -8.26 0.87
CA LEU A 82 -14.20 -7.17 0.50
C LEU A 82 -15.59 -7.35 1.14
N SER A 83 -16.09 -6.26 1.70
CA SER A 83 -17.48 -6.16 2.16
C SER A 83 -18.43 -5.83 1.00
N PHE A 84 -17.91 -5.20 -0.06
CA PHE A 84 -18.66 -4.75 -1.22
C PHE A 84 -18.39 -5.62 -2.46
N ASN A 85 -19.43 -5.98 -3.22
CA ASN A 85 -19.26 -6.74 -4.47
C ASN A 85 -18.71 -5.83 -5.61
N PRO A 86 -17.48 -6.09 -6.11
CA PRO A 86 -16.84 -5.26 -7.14
C PRO A 86 -17.28 -5.58 -8.59
N ASP A 87 -18.27 -6.45 -8.81
CA ASP A 87 -18.64 -6.93 -10.14
C ASP A 87 -19.01 -5.81 -11.14
N GLY A 88 -18.31 -5.84 -12.28
CA GLY A 88 -18.43 -4.88 -13.36
C GLY A 88 -17.95 -3.46 -13.01
N ARG A 89 -17.25 -3.28 -11.90
CA ARG A 89 -16.65 -1.99 -11.50
C ARG A 89 -15.15 -1.99 -11.75
N THR A 90 -14.58 -0.80 -11.91
CA THR A 90 -13.14 -0.63 -11.80
C THR A 90 -12.76 -0.65 -10.33
N VAL A 91 -11.83 -1.52 -9.96
CA VAL A 91 -11.25 -1.63 -8.62
C VAL A 91 -9.89 -0.95 -8.63
N VAL A 92 -9.66 -0.02 -7.71
CA VAL A 92 -8.36 0.61 -7.47
C VAL A 92 -7.81 0.06 -6.16
N ILE A 93 -6.81 -0.80 -6.25
CA ILE A 93 -6.05 -1.27 -5.08
C ILE A 93 -5.10 -0.14 -4.69
N VAL A 94 -5.16 0.27 -3.42
CA VAL A 94 -4.31 1.31 -2.86
C VAL A 94 -3.38 0.64 -1.85
N GLU A 95 -2.08 0.73 -2.13
CA GLU A 95 -1.02 0.07 -1.37
C GLU A 95 0.05 1.09 -0.91
N ASP A 96 0.69 0.86 0.23
CA ASP A 96 1.81 1.71 0.66
C ASP A 96 3.08 1.45 -0.19
N VAL A 97 3.48 0.19 -0.33
CA VAL A 97 4.67 -0.21 -1.07
C VAL A 97 4.45 -1.49 -1.87
N VAL A 98 4.81 -1.44 -3.15
CA VAL A 98 4.87 -2.65 -3.98
C VAL A 98 6.33 -3.05 -4.16
N ASP A 99 6.77 -4.01 -3.33
CA ASP A 99 8.16 -4.50 -3.28
C ASP A 99 8.39 -5.68 -4.24
N THR A 100 8.30 -6.93 -3.77
CA THR A 100 8.47 -8.11 -4.63
C THR A 100 7.31 -8.32 -5.61
N GLY A 101 6.11 -7.83 -5.27
CA GLY A 101 4.88 -7.99 -6.04
C GLY A 101 4.07 -9.24 -5.68
N LEU A 102 4.52 -10.08 -4.74
CA LEU A 102 3.82 -11.30 -4.34
C LEU A 102 2.40 -11.05 -3.82
N SER A 103 2.24 -10.11 -2.87
CA SER A 103 0.93 -9.75 -2.31
C SER A 103 -0.02 -9.21 -3.37
N MET A 104 0.48 -8.34 -4.26
CA MET A 104 -0.32 -7.81 -5.37
C MET A 104 -0.73 -8.88 -6.37
N LYS A 105 0.20 -9.77 -6.77
CA LYS A 105 -0.13 -10.88 -7.67
C LYS A 105 -1.21 -11.77 -7.05
N TYR A 106 -1.09 -12.10 -5.77
CA TYR A 106 -2.10 -12.87 -5.05
C TYR A 106 -3.45 -12.14 -5.06
N LEU A 107 -3.50 -10.88 -4.64
CA LEU A 107 -4.74 -10.12 -4.55
C LEU A 107 -5.43 -9.95 -5.92
N ILE A 108 -4.66 -9.68 -6.97
CA ILE A 108 -5.19 -9.61 -8.34
C ILE A 108 -5.79 -10.95 -8.77
N ALA A 109 -5.09 -12.06 -8.51
CA ALA A 109 -5.57 -13.40 -8.84
C ALA A 109 -6.83 -13.76 -8.03
N TYR A 110 -6.85 -13.40 -6.75
CA TYR A 110 -8.01 -13.57 -5.87
C TYR A 110 -9.23 -12.81 -6.41
N LEU A 111 -9.08 -11.51 -6.68
CA LEU A 111 -10.17 -10.67 -7.19
C LEU A 111 -10.71 -11.16 -8.53
N LYS A 112 -9.84 -11.62 -9.44
CA LYS A 112 -10.24 -12.17 -10.74
C LYS A 112 -10.93 -13.53 -10.67
N SER A 113 -10.65 -14.32 -9.63
CA SER A 113 -11.21 -15.67 -9.47
C SER A 113 -12.53 -15.68 -8.71
N HIS A 114 -12.68 -14.80 -7.72
CA HIS A 114 -13.88 -14.73 -6.86
C HIS A 114 -14.89 -13.68 -7.33
N TYR A 115 -14.45 -12.70 -8.11
CA TYR A 115 -15.28 -11.62 -8.63
C TYR A 115 -15.04 -11.38 -10.12
N LYS A 116 -15.83 -10.46 -10.70
CA LYS A 116 -15.77 -10.05 -12.11
C LYS A 116 -15.58 -8.54 -12.23
N PRO A 117 -14.48 -7.96 -11.68
CA PRO A 117 -14.22 -6.54 -11.85
C PRO A 117 -14.04 -6.21 -13.34
N LYS A 118 -14.50 -5.02 -13.76
CA LYS A 118 -14.29 -4.51 -15.13
C LYS A 118 -12.81 -4.31 -15.41
N ARG A 119 -12.09 -3.77 -14.43
CA ARG A 119 -10.66 -3.44 -14.48
C ARG A 119 -10.12 -3.43 -13.06
N ILE A 120 -8.85 -3.79 -12.89
CA ILE A 120 -8.12 -3.64 -11.64
C ILE A 120 -6.95 -2.69 -11.93
N LEU A 121 -6.81 -1.65 -11.12
CA LEU A 121 -5.73 -0.68 -11.15
C LEU A 121 -4.99 -0.70 -9.83
N ILE A 122 -3.69 -0.41 -9.84
CA ILE A 122 -2.85 -0.33 -8.65
C ILE A 122 -2.34 1.10 -8.48
N CYS A 123 -2.64 1.68 -7.32
CA CYS A 123 -2.10 2.95 -6.87
C CYS A 123 -1.21 2.69 -5.65
N ALA A 124 0.09 2.95 -5.77
CA ALA A 124 1.05 2.73 -4.69
C ALA A 124 1.79 4.01 -4.32
N LEU A 125 2.06 4.22 -3.02
CA LEU A 125 2.91 5.34 -2.61
C LEU A 125 4.35 5.11 -3.09
N PHE A 126 4.88 3.90 -2.89
CA PHE A 126 6.22 3.50 -3.34
C PHE A 126 6.18 2.28 -4.28
N ASP A 127 6.91 2.36 -5.39
CA ASP A 127 7.11 1.24 -6.31
C ASP A 127 8.60 0.87 -6.40
N LYS A 128 9.00 -0.28 -5.84
CA LYS A 128 10.38 -0.76 -5.86
C LYS A 128 10.62 -1.71 -7.04
N GLN A 129 10.63 -1.16 -8.24
CA GLN A 129 10.75 -1.96 -9.48
C GLN A 129 12.00 -2.84 -9.52
N ALA A 130 13.11 -2.42 -8.91
CA ALA A 130 14.35 -3.20 -8.85
C ALA A 130 14.22 -4.50 -8.03
N MET A 131 13.21 -4.61 -7.17
CA MET A 131 12.97 -5.78 -6.29
C MET A 131 11.87 -6.71 -6.80
N ARG A 132 11.25 -6.35 -7.93
CA ARG A 132 10.12 -7.05 -8.54
C ARG A 132 10.52 -8.50 -8.87
N LYS A 133 9.81 -9.45 -8.27
CA LYS A 133 9.92 -10.90 -8.56
C LYS A 133 8.74 -11.41 -9.39
N GLU A 134 7.63 -10.69 -9.33
CA GLU A 134 6.39 -11.02 -10.02
C GLU A 134 6.05 -9.97 -11.06
N GLU A 135 5.42 -10.35 -12.16
CA GLU A 135 4.97 -9.39 -13.18
C GLU A 135 3.72 -8.63 -12.68
N VAL A 136 3.96 -7.53 -11.98
CA VAL A 136 2.95 -6.61 -11.45
C VAL A 136 3.27 -5.21 -11.92
N GLN A 137 2.33 -4.61 -12.66
CA GLN A 137 2.40 -3.23 -13.10
C GLN A 137 1.67 -2.32 -12.11
N VAL A 138 2.38 -1.32 -11.58
CA VAL A 138 1.77 -0.23 -10.82
C VAL A 138 1.29 0.84 -11.78
N ASP A 139 -0.02 1.11 -11.82
CA ASP A 139 -0.62 2.09 -12.74
C ASP A 139 -0.36 3.53 -12.29
N PHE A 140 -0.37 3.77 -10.99
CA PHE A 140 -0.14 5.07 -10.38
C PHE A 140 0.86 4.92 -9.23
N SER A 141 2.04 5.50 -9.37
CA SER A 141 3.09 5.46 -8.35
C SER A 141 3.39 6.87 -7.85
N GLY A 142 3.44 7.04 -6.53
CA GLY A 142 3.90 8.27 -5.90
C GLY A 142 5.38 8.50 -6.13
N MET A 143 6.20 7.48 -5.83
CA MET A 143 7.63 7.48 -6.03
C MET A 143 8.13 6.10 -6.46
N VAL A 144 8.89 6.06 -7.55
CA VAL A 144 9.62 4.85 -7.97
C VAL A 144 10.98 4.84 -7.27
N LEU A 145 11.24 3.80 -6.48
CA LEU A 145 12.50 3.61 -5.78
C LEU A 145 13.43 2.69 -6.57
N LYS A 146 14.62 3.21 -6.88
CA LYS A 146 15.66 2.48 -7.63
C LYS A 146 16.52 1.58 -6.74
N GLU A 147 16.56 1.88 -5.45
CA GLU A 147 17.37 1.19 -4.45
C GLU A 147 16.45 0.43 -3.48
N ASN A 148 16.95 -0.70 -2.97
CA ASN A 148 16.22 -1.47 -1.96
C ASN A 148 16.38 -0.84 -0.58
N LYS A 149 15.58 0.19 -0.31
CA LYS A 149 15.55 0.87 1.00
C LYS A 149 14.49 0.23 1.89
N PHE A 150 14.85 -0.05 3.14
CA PHE A 150 13.89 -0.38 4.17
C PHE A 150 13.24 0.93 4.64
N LEU A 151 11.93 1.05 4.46
CA LEU A 151 11.19 2.29 4.68
C LEU A 151 10.34 2.14 5.94
N VAL A 152 10.30 3.18 6.76
CA VAL A 152 9.48 3.25 7.97
C VAL A 152 8.77 4.59 8.03
N GLY A 153 7.57 4.61 8.62
CA GLY A 153 6.76 5.80 8.79
C GLY A 153 5.61 5.90 7.80
N PHE A 154 4.63 6.74 8.12
CA PHE A 154 3.45 6.99 7.29
C PHE A 154 2.69 5.72 6.89
N GLY A 155 2.46 4.84 7.86
CA GLY A 155 1.79 3.55 7.67
C GLY A 155 2.76 2.38 7.55
N LEU A 156 3.95 2.59 6.97
CA LEU A 156 5.03 1.60 6.95
C LEU A 156 5.62 1.42 8.35
N ASP A 157 6.06 0.20 8.67
CA ASP A 157 6.46 -0.15 10.04
C ASP A 157 7.80 -0.86 10.15
N TYR A 158 8.30 -0.83 11.38
CA TYR A 158 9.25 -1.82 11.88
C TYR A 158 8.57 -2.58 13.02
N ARG A 159 8.15 -3.83 12.78
CA ARG A 159 7.50 -4.69 13.79
C ARG A 159 6.34 -3.98 14.50
N GLU A 160 5.41 -3.41 13.72
CA GLU A 160 4.26 -2.59 14.15
C GLU A 160 4.58 -1.19 14.71
N LEU A 161 5.85 -0.85 14.93
CA LEU A 161 6.24 0.48 15.38
C LEU A 161 6.30 1.51 14.24
N GLU A 162 6.20 2.78 14.63
CA GLU A 162 6.44 3.97 13.80
C GLU A 162 5.44 4.25 12.66
N ARG A 163 4.37 3.44 12.52
CA ARG A 163 3.29 3.69 11.54
C ARG A 163 2.71 5.11 11.62
N GLN A 164 2.65 5.68 12.82
CA GLN A 164 2.01 6.97 13.11
C GLN A 164 2.80 8.19 12.62
N LEU A 165 4.05 8.03 12.19
CA LEU A 165 4.87 9.16 11.76
C LEU A 165 4.29 9.81 10.50
N PRO A 166 4.32 11.16 10.39
CA PRO A 166 3.75 11.88 9.25
C PRO A 166 4.68 11.94 8.02
N TYR A 167 5.81 11.23 8.05
CA TYR A 167 6.84 11.20 7.02
C TYR A 167 7.41 9.79 6.88
N VAL A 168 8.18 9.57 5.81
CA VAL A 168 8.85 8.29 5.51
C VAL A 168 10.35 8.49 5.51
N TYR A 169 11.08 7.58 6.17
CA TYR A 169 12.53 7.61 6.27
C TYR A 169 13.15 6.21 6.20
N VAL A 170 14.47 6.15 6.00
CA VAL A 170 15.27 4.92 6.20
C VAL A 170 15.88 4.97 7.61
N PRO A 171 15.58 3.99 8.48
CA PRO A 171 16.15 3.95 9.82
C PRO A 171 17.64 3.64 9.79
N GLU A 172 18.40 4.28 10.67
CA GLU A 172 19.79 3.94 10.95
C GLU A 172 19.85 2.76 11.93
N GLU A 173 21.02 2.15 12.08
CA GLU A 173 21.23 1.03 13.01
C GLU A 173 20.83 1.39 14.46
N LYS A 174 21.10 2.64 14.88
CA LYS A 174 20.71 3.14 16.21
C LYS A 174 19.19 3.18 16.39
N ASP A 175 18.45 3.56 15.34
CA ASP A 175 16.98 3.60 15.40
C ASP A 175 16.41 2.19 15.57
N ILE A 176 16.98 1.22 14.85
CA ILE A 176 16.60 -0.20 14.95
C ILE A 176 16.88 -0.72 16.37
N GLN A 177 18.06 -0.44 16.92
CA GLN A 177 18.42 -0.85 18.28
C GLN A 177 17.48 -0.25 19.34
N GLU A 178 17.05 1.00 19.18
CA GLU A 178 16.09 1.65 20.08
C GLU A 178 14.70 1.01 19.98
N MET A 179 14.24 0.71 18.77
CA MET A 179 12.97 0.02 18.54
C MET A 179 12.99 -1.41 19.10
N ASP A 180 14.05 -2.17 18.87
CA ASP A 180 14.20 -3.52 19.43
C ASP A 180 14.22 -3.49 20.95
N ALA A 181 14.96 -2.57 21.57
CA ALA A 181 14.99 -2.42 23.02
C ALA A 181 13.61 -2.06 23.61
N LEU A 182 12.77 -1.34 22.87
CA LEU A 182 11.40 -1.03 23.25
C LEU A 182 10.50 -2.27 23.16
N LEU A 183 10.63 -3.05 22.08
CA LEU A 183 9.90 -4.29 21.89
C LEU A 183 10.28 -5.36 22.92
N ASP A 184 11.56 -5.50 23.28
CA ASP A 184 12.02 -6.46 24.29
C ASP A 184 11.46 -6.15 25.69
N GLN A 185 11.15 -4.87 25.97
CA GLN A 185 10.51 -4.46 27.23
C GLN A 185 9.00 -4.72 27.21
N ASP A 186 8.37 -4.55 26.06
CA ASP A 186 6.96 -4.84 25.85
C ASP A 186 6.78 -6.34 25.55
N LYS A 187 6.52 -7.13 26.61
CA LYS A 187 6.34 -8.60 26.56
C LYS A 187 5.14 -9.08 25.71
N ALA A 188 4.60 -8.22 24.84
CA ALA A 188 3.46 -8.48 23.97
C ALA A 188 3.85 -9.12 22.63
N ILE A 189 5.15 -9.26 22.31
CA ILE A 189 5.65 -9.90 21.09
C ILE A 189 6.74 -10.93 21.41
#